data_AF-A0A6I8LLR0-F1
#
_entry.id   AF-A0A6I8LLR0-F1
#
_cell.length_a   1.000
_cell.length_b   1.000
_cell.length_c   1.000
_cell.angle_alpha   90.00
_cell.angle_beta   90.00
_cell.angle_gamma   90.00
#
_symmetry.space_group_name_H-M   'P 1'
#
loop_
_entity.id
_entity.type
_entity.pdbx_description
1 polymer ?
#
loop_
_entity_poly.entity_id
_entity_poly.type
_entity_poly.pdbx_seq_one_letter_code
_entity_poly.pdbx_strand_id
1 'polypeptide(L)'
;MRDQTMTDFLKALASPDSPGGGVTAALHVAQAAALVARCAEERAVVAEAEALSMHALRLAEKDAHAAKTVTRARRQPAGDLRDRALADARRGARVPPADVIAGATVVLDLAERVPPGPRVATDLAAAAEAARAAAATAGVSIEVLSAGLPEDAVLRETVAAIHARADRLTTALREG
;
A
#
# COMPACT_ATOMS: atom_id res chain seq x y z
N MET A 1 6.03 15.32 -2.58
CA MET A 1 5.56 14.34 -1.58
C MET A 1 6.71 13.50 -1.06
N ARG A 2 7.67 13.06 -1.89
CA ARG A 2 8.84 12.31 -1.39
C ARG A 2 9.75 13.03 -0.41
N ASP A 3 9.97 14.33 -0.57
CA ASP A 3 10.99 15.07 0.20
C ASP A 3 10.41 15.95 1.32
N GLN A 4 9.18 15.67 1.75
CA GLN A 4 8.52 16.44 2.81
C GLN A 4 8.85 15.87 4.20
N THR A 5 8.86 16.73 5.22
CA THR A 5 9.00 16.24 6.59
C THR A 5 7.77 15.44 7.02
N MET A 6 7.93 14.52 7.98
CA MET A 6 6.79 13.76 8.52
C MET A 6 5.70 14.69 9.10
N THR A 7 6.11 15.77 9.76
CA THR A 7 5.18 16.78 10.29
C THR A 7 4.36 17.43 9.18
N ASP A 8 4.99 17.79 8.07
CA ASP A 8 4.29 18.40 6.93
C ASP A 8 3.37 17.39 6.23
N PHE A 9 3.81 16.13 6.12
CA PHE A 9 2.95 15.06 5.63
C PHE A 9 1.69 14.90 6.49
N LEU A 10 1.82 14.84 7.82
CA LEU A 10 0.67 14.66 8.71
C LEU A 10 -0.26 15.87 8.69
N LYS A 11 0.28 17.09 8.60
CA LYS A 11 -0.52 18.31 8.40
C LYS A 11 -1.28 18.26 7.07
N ALA A 12 -0.61 17.83 6.01
CA ALA A 12 -1.27 17.62 4.73
C ALA A 12 -2.38 16.58 4.90
N LEU A 13 -2.10 15.38 5.45
CA LEU A 13 -3.04 14.28 5.67
C LEU A 13 -4.33 14.70 6.37
N ALA A 14 -4.25 15.62 7.34
CA ALA A 14 -5.40 16.15 8.07
C ALA A 14 -6.27 17.15 7.29
N SER A 15 -5.86 17.56 6.08
CA SER A 15 -6.57 18.56 5.25
C SER A 15 -7.66 17.93 4.37
N PRO A 16 -8.77 18.63 4.07
CA PRO A 16 -9.83 18.14 3.18
C PRO A 16 -9.38 17.86 1.74
N ASP A 17 -8.33 18.53 1.27
CA ASP A 17 -7.80 18.41 -0.11
C ASP A 17 -6.60 17.44 -0.20
N SER A 18 -6.43 16.60 0.82
CA SER A 18 -5.21 15.82 1.04
C SER A 18 -5.11 14.50 0.27
N PRO A 19 -3.89 13.97 0.03
CA PRO A 19 -3.68 12.52 -0.13
C PRO A 19 -4.46 11.70 0.90
N GLY A 20 -5.32 10.80 0.43
CA GLY A 20 -6.21 9.98 1.26
C GLY A 20 -5.60 8.64 1.69
N GLY A 21 -6.46 7.69 2.08
CA GLY A 21 -6.05 6.37 2.57
C GLY A 21 -5.14 5.58 1.62
N GLY A 22 -5.27 5.73 0.30
CA GLY A 22 -4.40 5.06 -0.68
C GLY A 22 -2.93 5.46 -0.56
N VAL A 23 -2.65 6.74 -0.27
CA VAL A 23 -1.29 7.22 0.04
C VAL A 23 -0.78 6.61 1.32
N THR A 24 -1.58 6.57 2.38
CA THR A 24 -1.22 5.92 3.65
C THR A 24 -0.90 4.43 3.44
N ALA A 25 -1.70 3.72 2.64
CA ALA A 25 -1.46 2.32 2.31
C ALA A 25 -0.11 2.11 1.60
N ALA A 26 0.22 2.96 0.63
CA ALA A 26 1.52 2.92 -0.04
C ALA A 26 2.68 3.23 0.94
N LEU A 27 2.50 4.17 1.86
CA LEU A 27 3.51 4.48 2.88
C LEU A 27 3.72 3.34 3.87
N HIS A 28 2.69 2.57 4.21
CA HIS A 28 2.84 1.35 5.00
C HIS A 28 3.74 0.33 4.29
N VAL A 29 3.58 0.11 2.97
CA VAL A 29 4.50 -0.75 2.20
C VAL A 29 5.92 -0.19 2.25
N ALA A 30 6.08 1.13 2.08
CA ALA A 30 7.40 1.76 2.09
C ALA A 30 8.14 1.57 3.44
N GLN A 31 7.41 1.76 4.54
CA GLN A 31 7.92 1.57 5.91
C GLN A 31 8.23 0.09 6.18
N ALA A 32 7.34 -0.82 5.80
CA ALA A 32 7.53 -2.25 6.00
C ALA A 32 8.75 -2.77 5.24
N ALA A 33 8.92 -2.35 3.98
CA ALA A 33 10.09 -2.70 3.19
C ALA A 33 11.39 -2.14 3.82
N ALA A 34 11.39 -0.90 4.33
CA ALA A 34 12.54 -0.35 5.03
C ALA A 34 12.90 -1.11 6.32
N LEU A 35 11.89 -1.60 7.06
CA LEU A 35 12.10 -2.46 8.23
C LEU A 35 12.72 -3.81 7.83
N VAL A 36 12.23 -4.43 6.75
CA VAL A 36 12.83 -5.68 6.23
C VAL A 36 14.28 -5.46 5.80
N ALA A 37 14.58 -4.37 5.08
CA ALA A 37 15.95 -4.02 4.69
C ALA A 37 16.87 -3.87 5.91
N ARG A 38 16.37 -3.27 7.00
CA ARG A 38 17.12 -3.12 8.26
C ARG A 38 17.39 -4.47 8.96
N CYS A 39 16.49 -5.44 8.83
CA CYS A 39 16.63 -6.76 9.47
C CYS A 39 17.43 -7.77 8.66
N ALA A 40 17.53 -7.59 7.34
CA ALA A 40 18.14 -8.56 6.44
C ALA A 40 19.68 -8.52 6.46
N GLU A 41 20.31 -9.68 6.48
CA GLU A 41 21.77 -9.83 6.30
C GLU A 41 22.14 -10.11 4.83
N GLU A 42 21.25 -10.78 4.09
CA GLU A 42 21.45 -11.08 2.68
C GLU A 42 21.36 -9.80 1.84
N ARG A 43 22.47 -9.40 1.19
CA ARG A 43 22.53 -8.18 0.38
C ARG A 43 21.46 -8.11 -0.71
N ALA A 44 21.05 -9.24 -1.28
CA ALA A 44 19.99 -9.28 -2.28
C ALA A 44 18.63 -8.88 -1.68
N VAL A 45 18.30 -9.36 -0.48
CA VAL A 45 17.08 -8.99 0.25
C VAL A 45 17.10 -7.50 0.59
N VAL A 46 18.23 -6.98 1.08
CA VAL A 46 18.38 -5.55 1.39
C VAL A 46 18.09 -4.70 0.15
N ALA A 47 18.74 -5.01 -0.98
CA ALA A 47 18.58 -4.25 -2.22
C ALA A 47 17.14 -4.30 -2.75
N GLU A 48 16.49 -5.47 -2.69
CA GLU A 48 15.11 -5.65 -3.14
C GLU A 48 14.12 -4.88 -2.25
N ALA A 49 14.34 -4.92 -0.93
CA ALA A 49 13.53 -4.19 0.04
C ALA A 49 13.69 -2.66 -0.08
N GLU A 50 14.91 -2.16 -0.29
CA GLU A 50 15.15 -0.73 -0.56
C GLU A 50 14.49 -0.27 -1.86
N ALA A 51 14.60 -1.08 -2.93
CA ALA A 51 13.94 -0.80 -4.20
C ALA A 51 12.41 -0.77 -4.06
N LEU A 52 11.84 -1.70 -3.28
CA LEU A 52 10.42 -1.74 -2.97
C LEU A 52 9.99 -0.51 -2.16
N SER A 53 10.77 -0.09 -1.17
CA SER A 53 10.49 1.13 -0.40
C SER A 53 10.40 2.36 -1.30
N MET A 54 11.38 2.53 -2.19
CA MET A 54 11.38 3.61 -3.17
C MET A 54 10.24 3.49 -4.19
N HIS A 55 9.87 2.27 -4.59
CA HIS A 55 8.73 2.02 -5.46
C HIS A 55 7.41 2.44 -4.80
N ALA A 56 7.19 2.05 -3.54
CA ALA A 56 6.01 2.38 -2.77
C ALA A 56 5.85 3.90 -2.57
N LEU A 57 6.94 4.64 -2.39
CA LEU A 57 6.91 6.11 -2.42
C LEU A 57 6.43 6.69 -3.76
N ARG A 58 6.60 5.98 -4.88
CA ARG A 58 6.01 6.36 -6.17
C ARG A 58 4.55 5.98 -6.27
N LEU A 59 4.13 4.86 -5.68
CA LEU A 59 2.73 4.50 -5.60
C LEU A 59 1.94 5.56 -4.82
N ALA A 60 2.48 6.06 -3.71
CA ALA A 60 1.92 7.17 -2.95
C ALA A 60 1.66 8.43 -3.83
N GLU A 61 2.63 8.80 -4.67
CA GLU A 61 2.47 9.94 -5.58
C GLU A 61 1.46 9.68 -6.70
N LYS A 62 1.47 8.46 -7.27
CA LYS A 62 0.51 8.05 -8.29
C LYS A 62 -0.92 8.05 -7.74
N ASP A 63 -1.12 7.55 -6.53
CA ASP A 63 -2.43 7.54 -5.85
C ASP A 63 -2.94 8.98 -5.64
N ALA A 64 -2.10 9.87 -5.09
CA ALA A 64 -2.45 11.27 -4.93
C ALA A 64 -2.82 11.95 -6.27
N HIS A 65 -2.12 11.62 -7.34
CA HIS A 65 -2.43 12.13 -8.68
C HIS A 65 -3.74 11.57 -9.24
N ALA A 66 -3.99 10.27 -9.06
CA ALA A 66 -5.21 9.62 -9.51
C ALA A 66 -6.44 10.17 -8.76
N ALA A 67 -6.33 10.38 -7.44
CA ALA A 67 -7.37 11.01 -6.63
C ALA A 67 -7.71 12.43 -7.14
N LYS A 68 -6.69 13.25 -7.47
CA LYS A 68 -6.90 14.57 -8.08
C LYS A 68 -7.61 14.48 -9.43
N THR A 69 -7.29 13.46 -10.23
CA THR A 69 -7.93 13.23 -11.54
C THR A 69 -9.41 12.89 -11.38
N VAL A 70 -9.76 12.01 -10.43
CA VAL A 70 -11.15 11.70 -10.08
C VAL A 70 -11.89 12.95 -9.59
N THR A 71 -11.29 13.73 -8.70
CA THR A 71 -11.88 14.98 -8.20
C THR A 71 -12.12 15.99 -9.33
N ARG A 72 -11.18 16.15 -10.26
CA ARG A 72 -11.34 17.02 -11.43
C ARG A 72 -12.50 16.56 -12.31
N ALA A 73 -12.62 15.26 -12.57
CA ALA A 73 -13.74 14.71 -13.35
C ALA A 73 -15.08 14.98 -12.66
N ARG A 74 -15.18 14.78 -11.33
CA ARG A 74 -16.41 15.05 -10.56
C ARG A 74 -16.86 16.52 -10.61
N ARG A 75 -15.93 17.47 -10.76
CA ARG A 75 -16.22 18.91 -10.83
C ARG A 75 -16.75 19.38 -12.19
N GLN A 76 -16.77 18.53 -13.21
CA GLN A 76 -17.32 18.89 -14.52
C GLN A 76 -18.85 19.02 -14.48
N PRO A 77 -19.47 19.81 -15.39
CA PRO A 77 -20.92 19.88 -15.51
C PRO A 77 -21.54 18.50 -15.75
N ALA A 78 -22.74 18.28 -15.21
CA ALA A 78 -23.44 17.01 -15.37
C ALA A 78 -23.74 16.69 -16.84
N GLY A 79 -23.62 15.41 -17.21
CA GLY A 79 -23.89 14.90 -18.54
C GLY A 79 -22.90 13.81 -18.97
N ASP A 80 -23.12 13.25 -20.15
CA ASP A 80 -22.39 12.08 -20.66
C ASP A 80 -20.86 12.25 -20.68
N LEU A 81 -20.38 13.46 -20.95
CA LEU A 81 -18.94 13.76 -20.95
C LEU A 81 -18.32 13.61 -19.56
N ARG A 82 -19.00 14.10 -18.52
CA ARG A 82 -18.56 13.93 -17.12
C ARG A 82 -18.57 12.47 -16.73
N ASP A 83 -19.63 11.74 -17.09
CA ASP A 83 -19.80 10.36 -16.67
C ASP A 83 -18.74 9.45 -17.32
N ARG A 84 -18.41 9.69 -18.60
CA ARG A 84 -17.28 9.04 -19.27
C ARG A 84 -15.94 9.38 -18.61
N ALA A 85 -15.67 10.67 -18.40
CA ALA A 85 -14.43 11.12 -17.76
C ALA A 85 -14.26 10.56 -16.34
N LEU A 86 -15.36 10.44 -15.58
CA LEU A 86 -15.35 9.85 -14.25
C LEU A 86 -15.11 8.35 -14.28
N ALA A 87 -15.69 7.64 -15.24
CA ALA A 87 -15.44 6.21 -15.44
C ALA A 87 -13.97 5.95 -15.81
N ASP A 88 -13.39 6.74 -16.71
CA ASP A 88 -11.96 6.66 -17.07
C ASP A 88 -11.06 6.98 -15.88
N ALA A 89 -11.34 8.06 -15.15
CA ALA A 89 -10.57 8.45 -13.97
C ALA A 89 -10.61 7.37 -12.87
N ARG A 90 -11.78 6.75 -12.63
CA ARG A 90 -11.92 5.65 -11.67
C ARG A 90 -11.13 4.42 -12.09
N ARG A 91 -11.16 4.03 -13.38
CA ARG A 91 -10.34 2.93 -13.90
C ARG A 91 -8.86 3.19 -13.64
N GLY A 92 -8.36 4.39 -13.96
CA GLY A 92 -6.97 4.76 -13.69
C GLY A 92 -6.62 4.76 -12.20
N ALA A 93 -7.56 5.19 -11.35
CA ALA A 93 -7.37 5.25 -9.90
C ALA A 93 -7.34 3.87 -9.21
N ARG A 94 -7.76 2.78 -9.88
CA ARG A 94 -7.63 1.42 -9.34
C ARG A 94 -6.20 0.88 -9.42
N VAL A 95 -5.37 1.43 -10.32
CA VAL A 95 -4.02 0.89 -10.57
C VAL A 95 -3.10 1.06 -9.36
N PRO A 96 -2.93 2.26 -8.75
CA PRO A 96 -2.05 2.41 -7.59
C PRO A 96 -2.39 1.50 -6.40
N PRO A 97 -3.65 1.36 -5.94
CA PRO A 97 -3.96 0.46 -4.83
C PRO A 97 -3.77 -1.02 -5.19
N ALA A 98 -3.99 -1.43 -6.45
CA ALA A 98 -3.66 -2.80 -6.87
C ALA A 98 -2.15 -3.08 -6.76
N ASP A 99 -1.32 -2.12 -7.20
CA ASP A 99 0.13 -2.20 -7.04
C ASP A 99 0.56 -2.20 -5.55
N VAL A 100 -0.18 -1.51 -4.67
CA VAL A 100 0.06 -1.54 -3.21
C VAL A 100 -0.19 -2.93 -2.62
N ILE A 101 -1.27 -3.62 -3.04
CA ILE A 101 -1.55 -5.01 -2.61
C ILE A 101 -0.43 -5.96 -3.05
N ALA A 102 0.04 -5.80 -4.29
CA ALA A 102 1.20 -6.56 -4.79
C ALA A 102 2.46 -6.26 -3.96
N GLY A 103 2.74 -4.97 -3.67
CA GLY A 103 3.85 -4.57 -2.81
C GLY A 103 3.79 -5.17 -1.40
N ALA A 104 2.60 -5.24 -0.79
CA ALA A 104 2.40 -5.89 0.50
C ALA A 104 2.71 -7.40 0.47
N THR A 105 2.45 -8.08 -0.64
CA THR A 105 2.85 -9.48 -0.83
C THR A 105 4.37 -9.62 -0.87
N VAL A 106 5.05 -8.76 -1.65
CA VAL A 106 6.52 -8.77 -1.74
C VAL A 106 7.17 -8.47 -0.39
N VAL A 107 6.61 -7.57 0.42
CA VAL A 107 7.10 -7.34 1.79
C VAL A 107 7.13 -8.64 2.60
N LEU A 108 6.05 -9.44 2.54
CA LEU A 108 5.98 -10.70 3.28
C LEU A 108 6.92 -11.75 2.71
N ASP A 109 7.06 -11.84 1.38
CA ASP A 109 8.04 -12.73 0.72
C ASP A 109 9.47 -12.42 1.20
N LEU A 110 9.83 -11.14 1.31
CA LEU A 110 11.13 -10.71 1.79
C LEU A 110 11.31 -10.92 3.30
N ALA A 111 10.28 -10.62 4.09
CA ALA A 111 10.31 -10.80 5.54
C ALA A 111 10.50 -12.28 5.93
N GLU A 112 9.86 -13.21 5.21
CA GLU A 112 9.98 -14.65 5.42
C GLU A 112 11.38 -15.20 5.09
N ARG A 113 12.20 -14.46 4.32
CA ARG A 113 13.59 -14.79 4.04
C ARG A 113 14.56 -14.34 5.13
N VAL A 114 14.12 -13.50 6.06
CA VAL A 114 14.96 -13.04 7.17
C VAL A 114 14.95 -14.08 8.29
N PRO A 115 16.12 -14.60 8.73
CA PRO A 115 16.18 -15.53 9.85
C PRO A 115 15.54 -14.93 11.11
N PRO A 116 14.67 -15.67 11.82
CA PRO A 116 14.04 -15.16 13.04
C PRO A 116 15.07 -15.01 14.16
N GLY A 117 14.84 -14.05 15.05
CA GLY A 117 15.65 -13.85 16.24
C GLY A 117 15.21 -12.64 17.07
N PRO A 118 15.60 -12.57 18.36
CA PRO A 118 15.08 -11.59 19.30
C PRO A 118 15.40 -10.14 18.91
N ARG A 119 16.45 -9.90 18.11
CA ARG A 119 16.84 -8.57 17.65
C ARG A 119 16.00 -8.05 16.48
N VAL A 120 15.35 -8.94 15.72
CA VAL A 120 14.59 -8.60 14.51
C VAL A 120 13.09 -8.82 14.68
N ALA A 121 12.66 -9.55 15.72
CA ALA A 121 11.28 -9.96 15.92
C ALA A 121 10.29 -8.79 15.93
N THR A 122 10.60 -7.71 16.65
CA THR A 122 9.70 -6.54 16.71
C THR A 122 9.58 -5.82 15.38
N ASP A 123 10.68 -5.72 14.64
CA ASP A 123 10.73 -5.03 13.35
C ASP A 123 10.03 -5.84 12.26
N LEU A 124 10.24 -7.17 12.22
CA LEU A 124 9.55 -8.07 11.30
C LEU A 124 8.05 -8.16 11.63
N ALA A 125 7.66 -8.16 12.91
CA ALA A 125 6.26 -8.11 13.29
C ALA A 125 5.60 -6.80 12.86
N ALA A 126 6.29 -5.66 13.03
CA ALA A 126 5.81 -4.37 12.55
C ALA A 126 5.71 -4.31 11.01
N ALA A 127 6.67 -4.89 10.29
CA ALA A 127 6.61 -4.99 8.82
C ALA A 127 5.42 -5.83 8.36
N ALA A 128 5.18 -6.97 8.99
CA ALA A 128 4.04 -7.84 8.69
C ALA A 128 2.69 -7.13 8.90
N GLU A 129 2.55 -6.40 10.01
CA GLU A 129 1.31 -5.68 10.31
C GLU A 129 1.12 -4.46 9.40
N ALA A 130 2.19 -3.76 9.04
CA ALA A 130 2.13 -2.69 8.05
C ALA A 130 1.74 -3.22 6.66
N ALA A 131 2.25 -4.39 6.23
CA ALA A 131 1.82 -5.03 4.99
C ALA A 131 0.33 -5.39 5.00
N ARG A 132 -0.17 -5.94 6.12
CA ARG A 132 -1.60 -6.21 6.31
C ARG A 132 -2.44 -4.92 6.21
N ALA A 133 -2.06 -3.88 6.96
CA ALA A 133 -2.78 -2.61 6.96
C ALA A 133 -2.80 -1.96 5.56
N ALA A 134 -1.69 -2.05 4.82
CA ALA A 134 -1.61 -1.61 3.44
C ALA A 134 -2.60 -2.35 2.54
N ALA A 135 -2.59 -3.68 2.57
CA ALA A 135 -3.47 -4.51 1.75
C ALA A 135 -4.96 -4.27 2.05
N ALA A 136 -5.33 -4.21 3.33
CA ALA A 136 -6.70 -3.91 3.75
C ALA A 136 -7.18 -2.54 3.25
N THR A 137 -6.35 -1.51 3.44
CA THR A 137 -6.69 -0.12 3.04
C THR A 137 -6.79 0.02 1.52
N ALA A 138 -5.88 -0.62 0.78
CA ALA A 138 -5.89 -0.63 -0.68
C ALA A 138 -7.09 -1.42 -1.24
N GLY A 139 -7.45 -2.55 -0.61
CA GLY A 139 -8.62 -3.33 -0.97
C GLY A 139 -9.91 -2.52 -0.91
N VAL A 140 -10.16 -1.83 0.21
CA VAL A 140 -11.31 -0.93 0.36
C VAL A 140 -11.29 0.19 -0.69
N SER A 141 -10.11 0.73 -1.00
CA SER A 141 -9.97 1.79 -2.01
C SER A 141 -10.43 1.31 -3.40
N ILE A 142 -10.10 0.08 -3.78
CA ILE A 142 -10.55 -0.52 -5.05
C ILE A 142 -12.06 -0.76 -5.02
N GLU A 143 -12.61 -1.31 -3.94
CA GLU A 143 -14.05 -1.58 -3.82
C GLU A 143 -14.89 -0.30 -4.01
N VAL A 144 -14.47 0.81 -3.40
CA VAL A 144 -15.11 2.11 -3.53
C VAL A 144 -15.05 2.66 -4.97
N LEU A 145 -13.96 2.39 -5.69
CA LEU A 145 -13.79 2.85 -7.08
C LEU A 145 -14.58 2.00 -8.07
N SER A 146 -14.75 0.71 -7.78
CA SER A 146 -15.25 -0.31 -8.72
C SER A 146 -16.76 -0.57 -8.57
N ALA A 147 -17.34 -0.26 -7.41
CA ALA A 147 -18.73 -0.61 -7.07
C ALA A 147 -19.02 -2.13 -7.21
N GLY A 148 -18.03 -2.99 -6.95
CA GLY A 148 -18.17 -4.44 -6.88
C GLY A 148 -18.05 -5.18 -8.22
N LEU A 149 -16.99 -4.90 -9.00
CA LEU A 149 -16.72 -5.63 -10.25
C LEU A 149 -16.18 -7.05 -9.95
N PRO A 150 -16.36 -8.03 -10.87
CA PRO A 150 -15.89 -9.40 -10.64
C PRO A 150 -14.38 -9.52 -10.38
N GLU A 151 -13.57 -8.68 -11.02
CA GLU A 151 -12.12 -8.58 -10.84
C GLU A 151 -11.72 -8.32 -9.38
N ASP A 152 -12.61 -7.71 -8.60
CA ASP A 152 -12.39 -7.43 -7.19
C ASP A 152 -12.33 -8.73 -6.34
N ALA A 153 -12.84 -9.86 -6.85
CA ALA A 153 -12.81 -11.14 -6.14
C ALA A 153 -11.38 -11.69 -5.97
N VAL A 154 -10.58 -11.66 -7.03
CA VAL A 154 -9.17 -12.11 -7.00
C VAL A 154 -8.35 -11.24 -6.04
N LEU A 155 -8.63 -9.93 -6.02
CA LEU A 155 -7.99 -9.00 -5.11
C LEU A 155 -8.38 -9.27 -3.65
N ARG A 156 -9.66 -9.56 -3.37
CA ARG A 156 -10.10 -9.94 -2.02
C ARG A 156 -9.44 -11.22 -1.53
N GLU A 157 -9.31 -12.24 -2.38
CA GLU A 157 -8.56 -13.47 -2.03
C GLU A 157 -7.10 -13.16 -1.74
N THR A 158 -6.47 -12.30 -2.55
CA THR A 158 -5.09 -11.86 -2.32
C THR A 158 -4.93 -11.14 -0.98
N VAL A 159 -5.82 -10.20 -0.65
CA VAL A 159 -5.83 -9.50 0.64
C VAL A 159 -6.01 -10.48 1.80
N ALA A 160 -6.91 -11.44 1.69
CA ALA A 160 -7.10 -12.48 2.71
C ALA A 160 -5.85 -13.35 2.88
N ALA A 161 -5.16 -13.70 1.80
CA ALA A 161 -3.91 -14.45 1.84
C ALA A 161 -2.79 -13.65 2.55
N ILE A 162 -2.68 -12.34 2.28
CA ILE A 162 -1.74 -11.43 2.97
C ILE A 162 -2.04 -11.40 4.48
N HIS A 163 -3.32 -11.29 4.87
CA HIS A 163 -3.72 -11.26 6.28
C HIS A 163 -3.26 -12.54 7.00
N ALA A 164 -3.56 -13.69 6.41
CA ALA A 164 -3.22 -15.00 6.97
C ALA A 164 -1.69 -15.22 7.03
N ARG A 165 -0.93 -14.73 6.05
CA ARG A 165 0.54 -14.77 6.08
C ARG A 165 1.11 -13.89 7.19
N ALA A 166 0.63 -12.66 7.32
CA ALA A 166 1.03 -11.77 8.41
C ALA A 166 0.70 -12.37 9.81
N ASP A 167 -0.42 -13.09 9.96
CA ASP A 167 -0.77 -13.76 11.22
C ASP A 167 0.22 -14.88 11.56
N ARG A 168 0.56 -15.70 10.57
CA ARG A 168 1.54 -16.78 10.75
C ARG A 168 2.92 -16.23 11.11
N LEU A 169 3.39 -15.22 10.39
CA LEU A 169 4.69 -14.60 10.64
C LEU A 169 4.74 -13.98 12.06
N THR A 170 3.73 -13.19 12.43
CA THR A 170 3.70 -12.56 13.76
C THR A 170 3.54 -13.56 14.90
N THR A 171 2.82 -14.66 14.69
CA THR A 171 2.72 -15.75 15.67
C THR A 171 4.07 -16.47 15.83
N ALA A 172 4.71 -16.87 14.73
CA ALA A 172 6.01 -17.54 14.76
C ALA A 172 7.09 -16.71 15.47
N LEU A 173 7.09 -15.38 15.29
CA LEU A 173 8.04 -14.47 15.94
C LEU A 173 7.82 -14.31 17.46
N ARG A 174 6.64 -14.67 17.98
CA ARG A 174 6.37 -14.66 19.44
C ARG A 174 6.73 -15.97 20.10
N GLU A 175 6.74 -17.06 19.34
CA GLU A 175 6.98 -18.42 19.81
C GLU A 175 8.47 -18.82 19.76
N GLY A 176 9.27 -18.15 18.92
CA GLY A 176 10.72 -18.35 18.79
C GLY A 176 11.55 -17.35 19.60
#